data_AF-A0A2V9JE71-F1
#
_entry.id   AF-A0A2V9JE71-F1
#
_cell.length_a   1.000
_cell.length_b   1.000
_cell.length_c   1.000
_cell.angle_alpha   90.00
_cell.angle_beta   90.00
_cell.angle_gamma   90.00
#
_symmetry.space_group_name_H-M   'P 1'
#
loop_
_entity.id
_entity.type
_entity.pdbx_description
1 polymer ?
#
loop_
_entity_poly.entity_id
_entity_poly.type
_entity_poly.pdbx_seq_one_letter_code
_entity_poly.pdbx_strand_id
1 'polypeptide(L)'
;MFRKWLRRLPLPLSGKDREAGYDWQLSIWQMEVSLTQIFDRPQKGREFFEEVMRDNLDLGRPDRLQLIFERRVTKATPGPFRTRVIEVGVHPSLHIQYKQFDLKQYFKEGRGLRTEGTFRNPKDFEVNKGLANLPYLERLGRHINRRLLDVERVSHNCGLAGDSIHRVVQPTVNEDGQRAPGLKFGDPRVMALWVALSLFTHLIQGFRNRDLRRHVADLLGADPAAYSAAKMTYDLRRLRLKGLIYRPPHTHRYFLTPHGWKVARLMTRLEARVFRPALAAFDRCPAALPPKLSAALQRVDTHLDALINNAVPSTKAA
;
A
#
# COMPACT_ATOMS: atom_id res chain seq x y z
N MET A 1 13.35 19.10 30.90
CA MET A 1 14.59 18.63 30.24
C MET A 1 15.39 19.77 29.58
N PHE A 2 14.79 20.60 28.73
CA PHE A 2 15.51 21.65 28.00
C PHE A 2 16.14 22.76 28.87
N ARG A 3 15.41 23.32 29.85
CA ARG A 3 15.94 24.31 30.80
C ARG A 3 17.18 23.84 31.60
N LYS A 4 17.36 22.53 31.77
CA LYS A 4 18.57 21.95 32.39
C LYS A 4 19.81 22.19 31.51
N TRP A 5 19.65 22.01 30.20
CA TRP A 5 20.73 22.15 29.23
C TRP A 5 21.06 23.62 28.91
N LEU A 6 20.07 24.51 28.94
CA LEU A 6 20.29 25.95 28.79
C LEU A 6 21.20 26.57 29.86
N ARG A 7 21.32 25.93 31.04
CA ARG A 7 22.26 26.37 32.08
C ARG A 7 23.71 25.95 31.82
N ARG A 8 23.93 25.04 30.87
CA ARG A 8 25.25 24.47 30.55
C ARG A 8 25.76 24.87 29.17
N LEU A 9 24.85 25.16 28.24
CA LEU A 9 25.17 25.56 26.88
C LEU A 9 25.14 27.09 26.77
N PRO A 10 26.15 27.72 26.15
CA PRO A 10 26.13 29.16 25.92
C PRO A 10 24.93 29.51 25.03
N LEU A 11 24.12 30.46 25.48
CA LEU A 11 23.02 31.01 24.69
C LEU A 11 23.46 32.33 24.07
N PRO A 12 23.09 32.58 22.81
CA PRO A 12 23.37 33.86 22.15
C PRO A 12 22.49 35.01 22.67
N LEU A 13 21.54 34.74 23.58
CA LEU A 13 20.66 35.75 24.18
C LEU A 13 21.18 36.16 25.57
N SER A 14 21.41 37.45 25.75
CA SER A 14 21.76 38.07 27.04
C SER A 14 20.54 38.27 27.94
N GLY A 15 20.78 38.71 29.18
CA GLY A 15 19.69 39.10 30.09
C GLY A 15 18.85 40.26 29.53
N LYS A 16 19.49 41.25 28.90
CA LYS A 16 18.82 42.40 28.27
C LYS A 16 17.93 41.99 27.10
N ASP A 17 18.36 40.99 26.32
CA ASP A 17 17.55 40.50 25.20
C ASP A 17 16.26 39.84 25.70
N ARG A 18 16.32 39.11 26.83
CA ARG A 18 15.13 38.51 27.44
C ARG A 18 14.19 39.54 28.05
N GLU A 19 14.73 40.57 28.70
CA GLU A 19 13.93 41.70 29.22
C GLU A 19 13.23 42.46 28.08
N ALA A 20 13.87 42.55 26.91
CA ALA A 20 13.28 43.10 25.68
C ALA A 20 12.28 42.14 24.97
N GLY A 21 12.01 40.96 25.54
CA GLY A 21 11.03 40.00 25.04
C GLY A 21 11.56 38.98 24.03
N TYR A 22 12.87 38.93 23.78
CA TYR A 22 13.45 37.89 22.94
C TYR A 22 13.61 36.59 23.72
N ASP A 23 12.91 35.54 23.28
CA ASP A 23 13.03 34.21 23.87
C ASP A 23 13.17 33.13 22.77
N TRP A 24 13.60 31.94 23.18
CA TRP A 24 13.74 30.80 22.30
C TRP A 24 12.41 30.07 22.11
N GLN A 25 12.26 29.43 20.96
CA GLN A 25 11.20 28.46 20.72
C GLN A 25 11.80 27.14 20.26
N LEU A 26 11.30 26.05 20.84
CA LEU A 26 11.73 24.71 20.45
C LEU A 26 11.09 24.31 19.14
N SER A 27 11.91 23.75 18.25
CA SER A 27 11.47 23.21 16.98
C SER A 27 11.81 21.72 16.84
N ILE A 28 10.97 21.00 16.12
CA ILE A 28 11.13 19.59 15.79
C ILE A 28 11.99 19.51 14.53
N TRP A 29 13.24 19.10 14.69
CA TRP A 29 14.14 18.85 13.57
C TRP A 29 13.84 17.51 12.89
N GLN A 30 13.72 16.45 13.69
CA GLN A 30 13.32 15.12 13.28
C GLN A 30 12.47 14.50 14.39
N MET A 31 11.47 13.71 14.00
CA MET A 31 10.68 12.92 14.93
C MET A 31 10.45 11.55 14.33
N GLU A 32 10.65 10.50 15.13
CA GLU A 32 10.40 9.12 14.74
C GLU A 32 9.29 8.54 15.61
N VAL A 33 8.33 7.89 14.96
CA VAL A 33 7.26 7.17 15.65
C VAL A 33 7.33 5.72 15.21
N SER A 34 7.44 4.82 16.18
CA SER A 34 7.67 3.42 15.90
C SER A 34 6.64 2.53 16.58
N LEU A 35 6.29 1.44 15.92
CA LEU A 35 5.40 0.41 16.43
C LEU A 35 6.02 -0.94 16.09
N THR A 36 6.26 -1.77 17.11
CA THR A 36 6.83 -3.11 16.94
C THR A 36 5.81 -4.16 17.38
N GLN A 37 5.46 -5.08 16.49
CA GLN A 37 4.61 -6.23 16.79
C GLN A 37 5.53 -7.40 17.11
N ILE A 38 5.39 -7.94 18.31
CA ILE A 38 6.14 -9.13 18.73
C ILE A 38 5.29 -10.36 18.43
N PHE A 39 5.86 -11.32 17.70
CA PHE A 39 5.18 -12.54 17.34
C PHE A 39 5.43 -13.61 18.41
N ASP A 40 4.37 -14.32 18.79
CA ASP A 40 4.41 -15.55 19.58
C ASP A 40 5.15 -16.66 18.83
N ARG A 41 4.98 -16.71 17.51
CA ARG A 41 5.69 -17.61 16.58
C ARG A 41 6.48 -16.78 15.56
N PRO A 42 7.75 -16.45 15.84
CA PRO A 42 8.53 -15.57 14.97
C PRO A 42 8.68 -16.04 13.53
N GLN A 43 8.74 -17.35 13.30
CA GLN A 43 8.78 -17.91 11.95
C GLN A 43 7.54 -17.51 11.13
N LYS A 44 6.35 -17.53 11.73
CA LYS A 44 5.11 -17.09 11.07
C LYS A 44 5.09 -15.59 10.80
N GLY A 45 5.65 -14.78 11.70
CA GLY A 45 5.82 -13.35 11.46
C GLY A 45 6.74 -13.06 10.28
N ARG A 46 7.83 -13.82 10.15
CA ARG A 46 8.76 -13.73 9.02
C ARG A 46 8.10 -14.16 7.71
N GLU A 47 7.45 -15.33 7.69
CA GLU A 47 6.70 -15.83 6.51
C GLU A 47 5.67 -14.81 6.03
N PHE A 48 4.89 -14.23 6.94
CA PHE A 48 3.92 -13.18 6.63
C PHE A 48 4.57 -11.97 5.98
N PHE A 49 5.65 -11.45 6.56
CA PHE A 49 6.32 -10.27 6.03
C PHE A 49 6.98 -10.54 4.68
N GLU A 50 7.57 -11.71 4.48
CA GLU A 50 8.11 -12.14 3.19
C GLU A 50 7.02 -12.25 2.12
N GLU A 51 5.82 -12.75 2.49
CA GLU A 51 4.68 -12.78 1.59
C GLU A 51 4.28 -11.35 1.20
N VAL A 52 4.10 -10.44 2.17
CA VAL A 52 3.80 -9.01 1.92
C VAL A 52 4.80 -8.40 0.93
N MET A 53 6.10 -8.67 1.10
CA MET A 53 7.16 -8.16 0.22
C MET A 53 7.04 -8.72 -1.20
N ARG A 54 6.86 -10.04 -1.36
CA ARG A 54 6.68 -10.70 -2.65
C ARG A 54 5.45 -10.18 -3.38
N ASP A 55 4.36 -10.02 -2.63
CA ASP A 55 3.09 -9.50 -3.10
C ASP A 55 3.21 -8.05 -3.63
N ASN A 56 4.14 -7.24 -3.13
CA ASN A 56 4.38 -5.91 -3.67
C ASN A 56 5.34 -5.90 -4.87
N LEU A 57 6.36 -6.78 -4.88
CA LEU A 57 7.26 -6.97 -6.03
C LEU A 57 6.50 -7.40 -7.28
N ASP A 58 5.66 -8.44 -7.16
CA ASP A 58 4.95 -9.04 -8.29
C ASP A 58 3.96 -8.07 -8.96
N LEU A 59 3.48 -7.08 -8.20
CA LEU A 59 2.55 -6.07 -8.72
C LEU A 59 3.26 -4.85 -9.30
N GLY A 60 4.60 -4.88 -9.39
CA GLY A 60 5.40 -3.83 -10.03
C GLY A 60 5.29 -2.48 -9.34
N ARG A 61 4.94 -2.43 -8.04
CA ARG A 61 4.66 -1.21 -7.29
C ARG A 61 5.95 -0.65 -6.71
N PRO A 62 6.52 0.44 -7.26
CA PRO A 62 7.84 0.92 -6.84
C PRO A 62 7.68 1.94 -5.71
N ASP A 63 7.28 1.47 -4.53
CA ASP A 63 7.68 2.09 -3.27
C ASP A 63 8.89 1.25 -2.79
N ARG A 64 10.09 1.82 -2.84
CA ARG A 64 11.40 1.14 -2.88
C ARG A 64 11.51 -0.04 -1.89
N LEU A 65 11.52 -1.27 -2.41
CA LEU A 65 11.86 -2.45 -1.62
C LEU A 65 13.39 -2.56 -1.56
N GLN A 66 13.96 -2.54 -0.36
CA GLN A 66 15.40 -2.65 -0.16
C GLN A 66 15.70 -4.01 0.46
N LEU A 67 16.64 -4.74 -0.14
CA LEU A 67 17.20 -5.96 0.45
C LEU A 67 18.51 -5.59 1.13
N ILE A 68 18.63 -5.89 2.42
CA ILE A 68 19.88 -5.71 3.18
C ILE A 68 20.49 -7.09 3.39
N PHE A 69 21.68 -7.30 2.82
CA PHE A 69 22.46 -8.53 2.97
C PHE A 69 23.38 -8.42 4.19
N GLU A 70 23.49 -9.48 4.98
CA GLU A 70 24.44 -9.59 6.12
C GLU A 70 25.92 -9.56 5.65
N ARG A 71 26.18 -9.72 4.34
CA ARG A 71 27.50 -9.58 3.73
C ARG A 71 27.59 -8.27 2.92
N ARG A 72 28.69 -7.52 3.08
CA ARG A 72 28.98 -6.29 2.32
C ARG A 72 29.20 -6.64 0.83
N VAL A 73 28.21 -6.35 -0.01
CA VAL A 73 28.30 -6.53 -1.48
C VAL A 73 29.12 -5.37 -2.07
N THR A 74 30.14 -5.70 -2.86
CA THR A 74 30.99 -4.71 -3.57
C THR A 74 30.94 -4.99 -5.07
N LYS A 75 31.42 -4.06 -5.92
CA LYS A 75 31.53 -4.27 -7.38
C LYS A 75 32.37 -5.51 -7.75
N ALA A 76 33.22 -6.00 -6.84
CA ALA A 76 34.06 -7.17 -7.03
C ALA A 76 33.39 -8.50 -6.60
N THR A 77 32.16 -8.47 -6.09
CA THR A 77 31.44 -9.68 -5.69
C THR A 77 30.91 -10.41 -6.95
N PRO A 78 31.42 -11.61 -7.32
CA PRO A 78 31.06 -12.27 -8.57
C PRO A 78 29.62 -12.82 -8.55
N GLY A 79 28.89 -12.67 -9.66
CA GLY A 79 27.60 -13.34 -9.93
C GLY A 79 26.48 -12.40 -10.41
N PRO A 80 25.53 -12.88 -11.23
CA PRO A 80 24.32 -12.13 -11.55
C PRO A 80 23.42 -12.04 -10.32
N PHE A 81 23.26 -10.83 -9.75
CA PHE A 81 22.35 -10.57 -8.64
C PHE A 81 20.89 -10.68 -9.10
N ARG A 82 20.35 -11.90 -9.07
CA ARG A 82 18.90 -12.12 -9.16
C ARG A 82 18.32 -11.85 -7.78
N THR A 83 17.34 -10.95 -7.70
CA THR A 83 16.58 -10.64 -6.47
C THR A 83 15.76 -11.85 -6.02
N ARG A 84 16.42 -12.88 -5.47
CA ARG A 84 15.75 -13.92 -4.68
C ARG A 84 15.63 -13.37 -3.27
N VAL A 85 14.41 -13.04 -2.87
CA VAL A 85 14.01 -12.64 -1.50
C VAL A 85 14.24 -13.77 -0.47
N ILE A 86 14.86 -14.88 -0.87
CA ILE A 86 14.96 -16.15 -0.14
C ILE A 86 16.44 -16.57 -0.08
N GLU A 87 17.30 -15.72 0.48
CA GLU A 87 18.65 -16.11 0.89
C GLU A 87 18.81 -15.92 2.40
N VAL A 88 19.50 -16.86 3.04
CA VAL A 88 19.86 -16.77 4.46
C VAL A 88 20.77 -15.57 4.65
N GLY A 89 20.40 -14.67 5.57
CA GLY A 89 21.11 -13.42 5.84
C GLY A 89 20.64 -12.21 5.03
N VAL A 90 19.54 -12.32 4.27
CA VAL A 90 18.87 -11.17 3.67
C VAL A 90 17.67 -10.77 4.52
N HIS A 91 17.71 -9.56 5.10
CA HIS A 91 16.58 -8.98 5.80
C HIS A 91 15.88 -8.00 4.84
N PRO A 92 14.70 -8.37 4.29
CA PRO A 92 13.95 -7.43 3.47
C PRO A 92 13.51 -6.24 4.32
N SER A 93 13.45 -5.06 3.72
CA SER A 93 12.78 -3.90 4.28
C SER A 93 11.87 -3.23 3.25
N LEU A 94 10.69 -2.85 3.71
CA LEU A 94 9.74 -2.03 2.97
C LEU A 94 10.04 -0.56 3.27
N HIS A 95 10.24 0.25 2.23
CA HIS A 95 10.35 1.70 2.36
C HIS A 95 9.28 2.39 1.54
N ILE A 96 8.47 3.23 2.21
CA ILE A 96 7.47 4.06 1.57
C ILE A 96 7.84 5.52 1.83
N GLN A 97 8.07 6.27 0.75
CA GLN A 97 8.46 7.66 0.82
C GLN A 97 7.28 8.57 0.49
N TYR A 98 7.13 9.62 1.28
CA TYR A 98 6.20 10.70 1.01
C TYR A 98 6.88 12.02 1.36
N LYS A 99 7.34 12.75 0.32
CA LYS A 99 8.12 13.98 0.50
C LYS A 99 9.30 13.75 1.45
N GLN A 100 9.41 14.49 2.57
CA GLN A 100 10.46 14.33 3.57
C GLN A 100 10.05 13.43 4.75
N PHE A 101 9.04 12.58 4.54
CA PHE A 101 8.68 11.48 5.43
C PHE A 101 9.06 10.14 4.84
N ASP A 102 9.60 9.26 5.67
CA ASP A 102 10.03 7.92 5.30
C ASP A 102 9.40 6.93 6.27
N LEU A 103 8.67 5.95 5.74
CA LEU A 103 8.09 4.85 6.50
C LEU A 103 8.88 3.60 6.18
N LYS A 104 9.51 3.02 7.20
CA LYS A 104 10.30 1.81 7.10
C LYS A 104 9.60 0.68 7.83
N GLN A 105 9.56 -0.50 7.23
CA GLN A 105 9.14 -1.71 7.92
C GLN A 105 10.15 -2.83 7.68
N TYR A 106 10.53 -3.53 8.75
CA TYR A 106 11.51 -4.62 8.69
C TYR A 106 11.32 -5.60 9.84
N PHE A 107 11.81 -6.81 9.64
CA PHE A 107 11.82 -7.84 10.68
C PHE A 107 13.04 -7.65 11.58
N LYS A 108 12.80 -7.27 12.84
CA LYS A 108 13.81 -6.94 13.84
C LYS A 108 14.12 -8.15 14.72
N GLU A 109 15.42 -8.46 14.85
CA GLU A 109 15.98 -9.46 15.77
C GLU A 109 15.34 -10.86 15.63
N GLY A 110 14.85 -11.17 14.43
CA GLY A 110 14.17 -12.44 14.16
C GLY A 110 12.90 -12.67 14.99
N ARG A 111 12.34 -11.63 15.64
CA ARG A 111 11.22 -11.78 16.60
C ARG A 111 10.08 -10.78 16.43
N GLY A 112 10.35 -9.58 15.93
CA GLY A 112 9.35 -8.53 15.84
C GLY A 112 9.30 -7.86 14.48
N LEU A 113 8.11 -7.51 14.00
CA LEU A 113 7.95 -6.64 12.83
C LEU A 113 7.92 -5.20 13.33
N ARG A 114 8.89 -4.39 12.92
CA ARG A 114 8.97 -2.97 13.30
C ARG A 114 8.57 -2.10 12.13
N THR A 115 7.58 -1.24 12.37
CA THR A 115 7.19 -0.13 11.49
C THR A 115 7.64 1.18 12.12
N GLU A 116 8.35 2.01 11.37
CA GLU A 116 8.95 3.25 11.83
C GLU A 116 8.72 4.37 10.83
N GLY A 117 8.00 5.42 11.25
CA GLY A 117 7.78 6.62 10.46
C GLY A 117 8.66 7.76 10.93
N THR A 118 9.50 8.28 10.05
CA THR A 118 10.41 9.40 10.32
C THR A 118 9.91 10.68 9.66
N PHE A 119 9.54 11.67 10.47
CA PHE A 119 9.21 13.01 10.03
C PHE A 119 10.47 13.88 10.03
N ARG A 120 10.94 14.32 8.86
CA ARG A 120 12.04 15.31 8.75
C ARG A 120 11.55 16.72 8.50
N ASN A 121 10.30 16.88 8.06
CA ASN A 121 9.68 18.20 7.88
C ASN A 121 8.17 18.18 8.18
N PRO A 122 7.76 18.72 9.35
CA PRO A 122 6.35 18.88 9.72
C PRO A 122 5.49 19.63 8.68
N LYS A 123 6.07 20.54 7.87
CA LYS A 123 5.31 21.31 6.86
C LYS A 123 4.68 20.41 5.78
N ASP A 124 5.25 19.23 5.54
CA ASP A 124 4.67 18.24 4.63
C ASP A 124 3.29 17.73 5.08
N PHE A 125 2.99 17.95 6.37
CA PHE A 125 1.76 17.60 7.07
C PHE A 125 0.98 18.83 7.53
N GLU A 126 1.17 19.96 6.86
CA GLU A 126 0.35 21.18 7.03
C GLU A 126 0.47 21.79 8.44
N VAL A 127 1.57 21.50 9.16
CA VAL A 127 1.90 22.08 10.47
C VAL A 127 3.33 22.65 10.49
N ASN A 128 3.58 23.64 11.34
CA ASN A 128 4.91 24.24 11.47
C ASN A 128 5.84 23.37 12.34
N LYS A 129 7.13 23.75 12.43
CA LYS A 129 8.13 22.98 13.19
C LYS A 129 8.05 23.16 14.71
N GLY A 130 7.18 24.02 15.24
CA GLY A 130 7.12 24.28 16.68
C GLY A 130 6.80 23.02 17.49
N LEU A 131 7.40 22.91 18.68
CA LEU A 131 7.22 21.75 19.57
C LEU A 131 5.75 21.52 19.97
N ALA A 132 4.90 22.56 19.93
CA ALA A 132 3.47 22.45 20.16
C ALA A 132 2.76 21.45 19.21
N ASN A 133 3.33 21.19 18.02
CA ASN A 133 2.80 20.21 17.07
C ASN A 133 3.25 18.77 17.35
N LEU A 134 4.10 18.52 18.35
CA LEU A 134 4.59 17.19 18.70
C LEU A 134 3.44 16.20 18.94
N PRO A 135 2.40 16.51 19.74
CA PRO A 135 1.30 15.56 19.98
C PRO A 135 0.50 15.25 18.71
N TYR A 136 0.36 16.23 17.80
CA TYR A 136 -0.29 16.02 16.51
C TYR A 136 0.50 15.04 15.64
N LEU A 137 1.80 15.31 15.48
CA LEU A 137 2.68 14.47 14.66
C LEU A 137 2.81 13.06 15.24
N GLU A 138 2.88 12.92 16.58
CA GLU A 138 2.91 11.62 17.24
C GLU A 138 1.64 10.81 16.92
N ARG A 139 0.46 11.39 17.12
CA ARG A 139 -0.83 10.74 16.78
C ARG A 139 -0.87 10.35 15.31
N LEU A 140 -0.43 11.25 14.43
CA LEU A 140 -0.38 11.01 13.00
C LEU A 140 0.57 9.84 12.67
N GLY A 141 1.78 9.82 13.22
CA GLY A 141 2.74 8.73 13.02
C GLY A 141 2.22 7.39 13.51
N ARG A 142 1.61 7.34 14.71
CA ARG A 142 0.97 6.12 15.23
C ARG A 142 -0.13 5.62 14.31
N HIS A 143 -0.93 6.54 13.78
CA HIS A 143 -2.02 6.20 12.89
C HIS A 143 -1.53 5.71 11.51
N ILE A 144 -0.47 6.32 10.94
CA ILE A 144 0.18 5.84 9.72
C ILE A 144 0.74 4.42 9.91
N ASN A 145 1.47 4.19 11.00
CA ASN A 145 2.02 2.87 11.30
C ASN A 145 0.91 1.82 11.42
N ARG A 146 -0.22 2.17 12.06
CA ARG A 146 -1.36 1.27 12.20
C ARG A 146 -2.05 0.98 10.86
N ARG A 147 -2.28 2.00 10.04
CA ARG A 147 -2.89 1.85 8.70
C ARG A 147 -2.10 0.88 7.82
N LEU A 148 -0.77 0.94 7.85
CA LEU A 148 0.07 0.01 7.08
C LEU A 148 -0.22 -1.44 7.49
N LEU A 149 -0.16 -1.73 8.80
CA LEU A 149 -0.42 -3.07 9.33
C LEU A 149 -1.83 -3.57 9.02
N ASP A 150 -2.83 -2.68 9.16
CA ASP A 150 -4.21 -3.03 8.86
C ASP A 150 -4.37 -3.39 7.38
N VAL A 151 -3.71 -2.65 6.47
CA VAL A 151 -3.73 -2.94 5.04
C VAL A 151 -2.96 -4.20 4.67
N GLU A 152 -1.84 -4.49 5.31
CA GLU A 152 -1.09 -5.74 5.11
C GLU A 152 -1.94 -6.95 5.52
N ARG A 153 -2.58 -6.87 6.69
CA ARG A 153 -3.52 -7.90 7.16
C ARG A 153 -4.69 -8.09 6.19
N VAL A 154 -5.26 -7.00 5.70
CA VAL A 154 -6.37 -7.00 4.74
C VAL A 154 -5.94 -7.55 3.38
N SER A 155 -4.70 -7.29 2.95
CA SER A 155 -4.17 -7.71 1.66
C SER A 155 -3.86 -9.20 1.60
N HIS A 156 -3.39 -9.78 2.72
CA HIS A 156 -3.22 -11.22 2.86
C HIS A 156 -4.56 -11.97 2.76
N ASN A 157 -5.65 -11.41 3.29
CA ASN A 157 -7.00 -11.97 3.18
C ASN A 157 -7.93 -11.09 2.32
N CYS A 158 -7.58 -10.93 1.04
CA CYS A 158 -8.37 -10.13 0.09
C CYS A 158 -9.54 -10.90 -0.53
N GLY A 159 -9.89 -12.09 -0.01
CA GLY A 159 -11.08 -12.83 -0.44
C GLY A 159 -12.35 -11.99 -0.25
N LEU A 160 -13.21 -11.98 -1.25
CA LEU A 160 -14.50 -11.29 -1.24
C LEU A 160 -15.61 -12.27 -1.65
N ALA A 161 -16.78 -12.13 -1.05
CA ALA A 161 -17.98 -12.83 -1.50
C ALA A 161 -18.36 -12.35 -2.92
N GLY A 162 -18.95 -13.23 -3.73
CA GLY A 162 -19.34 -12.95 -5.11
C GLY A 162 -20.19 -11.68 -5.24
N ASP A 163 -21.18 -11.50 -4.36
CA ASP A 163 -22.03 -10.30 -4.35
C ASP A 163 -21.26 -8.99 -4.15
N SER A 164 -20.17 -9.02 -3.38
CA SER A 164 -19.32 -7.84 -3.19
C SER A 164 -18.60 -7.48 -4.48
N ILE A 165 -18.17 -8.47 -5.26
CA ILE A 165 -17.57 -8.26 -6.58
C ILE A 165 -18.63 -7.69 -7.53
N HIS A 166 -19.83 -8.28 -7.58
CA HIS A 166 -20.94 -7.80 -8.42
C HIS A 166 -21.29 -6.34 -8.13
N ARG A 167 -21.38 -5.93 -6.85
CA ARG A 167 -21.63 -4.53 -6.47
C ARG A 167 -20.57 -3.56 -6.99
N VAL A 168 -19.33 -4.00 -7.11
CA VAL A 168 -18.23 -3.17 -7.65
C VAL A 168 -18.33 -3.06 -9.17
N VAL A 169 -18.49 -4.19 -9.87
CA VAL A 169 -18.40 -4.24 -11.34
C VAL A 169 -19.69 -3.81 -12.04
N GLN A 170 -20.85 -3.93 -11.38
CA GLN A 170 -22.16 -3.55 -11.92
C GLN A 170 -22.56 -2.12 -11.53
N PRO A 171 -23.43 -1.44 -12.31
CA PRO A 171 -24.09 -0.22 -11.87
C PRO A 171 -24.89 -0.46 -10.58
N THR A 172 -24.79 0.47 -9.62
CA THR A 172 -25.56 0.41 -8.37
C THR A 172 -26.22 1.75 -8.09
N VAL A 173 -27.21 1.75 -7.19
CA VAL A 173 -27.81 2.96 -6.62
C VAL A 173 -27.46 2.96 -5.14
N ASN A 174 -26.94 4.07 -4.61
CA ASN A 174 -26.68 4.19 -3.17
C ASN A 174 -27.97 4.54 -2.40
N GLU A 175 -27.91 4.56 -1.07
CA GLU A 175 -29.06 4.89 -0.20
C GLU A 175 -29.65 6.27 -0.49
N ASP A 176 -28.82 7.22 -0.94
CA ASP A 176 -29.23 8.58 -1.34
C ASP A 176 -29.84 8.66 -2.75
N GLY A 177 -30.11 7.52 -3.42
CA GLY A 177 -30.68 7.47 -4.77
C GLY A 177 -29.69 7.81 -5.90
N GLN A 178 -28.41 8.00 -5.60
CA GLN A 178 -27.37 8.33 -6.57
C GLN A 178 -26.88 7.08 -7.30
N ARG A 179 -26.87 7.14 -8.64
CA ARG A 179 -26.34 6.08 -9.50
C ARG A 179 -24.80 6.09 -9.51
N ALA A 180 -24.22 4.93 -9.25
CA ALA A 180 -22.79 4.65 -9.28
C ALA A 180 -22.46 3.69 -10.44
N PRO A 181 -21.85 4.19 -11.54
CA PRO A 181 -21.42 3.34 -12.65
C PRO A 181 -20.44 2.23 -12.22
N GLY A 182 -20.64 1.02 -12.74
CA GLY A 182 -19.86 -0.18 -12.43
C GLY A 182 -18.40 -0.10 -12.88
N LEU A 183 -17.46 -0.56 -12.06
CA LEU A 183 -16.02 -0.61 -12.33
C LEU A 183 -15.66 -1.97 -12.92
N LYS A 184 -15.79 -2.11 -14.24
CA LYS A 184 -15.60 -3.38 -14.96
C LYS A 184 -14.18 -3.92 -14.81
N PHE A 185 -14.07 -5.20 -14.46
CA PHE A 185 -12.80 -5.92 -14.50
C PHE A 185 -12.33 -6.09 -15.96
N GLY A 186 -11.01 -6.03 -16.20
CA GLY A 186 -10.41 -6.14 -17.53
C GLY A 186 -10.43 -4.86 -18.38
N ASP A 187 -11.22 -3.84 -18.01
CA ASP A 187 -11.13 -2.52 -18.65
C ASP A 187 -9.76 -1.88 -18.31
N PRO A 188 -8.94 -1.49 -19.32
CA PRO A 188 -7.57 -1.02 -19.06
C PRO A 188 -7.50 0.19 -18.11
N ARG A 189 -8.45 1.12 -18.19
CA ARG A 189 -8.51 2.30 -17.32
C ARG A 189 -8.88 1.92 -15.90
N VAL A 190 -9.83 1.00 -15.73
CA VAL A 190 -10.22 0.51 -14.40
C VAL A 190 -9.10 -0.31 -13.77
N MET A 191 -8.39 -1.12 -14.55
CA MET A 191 -7.23 -1.89 -14.05
C MET A 191 -6.07 -0.98 -13.63
N ALA A 192 -5.75 0.04 -14.44
CA ALA A 192 -4.80 1.08 -14.05
C ALA A 192 -5.22 1.81 -12.77
N LEU A 193 -6.51 2.09 -12.61
CA LEU A 193 -7.06 2.69 -11.40
C LEU A 193 -6.88 1.77 -10.16
N TRP A 194 -7.11 0.47 -10.28
CA TRP A 194 -6.88 -0.47 -9.19
C TRP A 194 -5.43 -0.56 -8.77
N VAL A 195 -4.51 -0.60 -9.73
CA VAL A 195 -3.07 -0.58 -9.47
C VAL A 195 -2.68 0.73 -8.79
N ALA A 196 -3.13 1.88 -9.30
CA ALA A 196 -2.82 3.18 -8.71
C ALA A 196 -3.34 3.31 -7.26
N LEU A 197 -4.59 2.91 -7.01
CA LEU A 197 -5.21 2.94 -5.68
C LEU A 197 -4.47 2.09 -4.64
N SER A 198 -3.73 1.10 -5.11
CA SER A 198 -3.09 0.12 -4.26
C SER A 198 -1.65 0.48 -3.85
N LEU A 199 -1.17 1.66 -4.24
CA LEU A 199 0.12 2.21 -3.82
C LEU A 199 0.10 2.59 -2.34
N PHE A 200 1.15 2.22 -1.60
CA PHE A 200 1.20 2.44 -0.16
C PHE A 200 1.46 3.88 0.24
N THR A 201 2.03 4.70 -0.65
CA THR A 201 2.17 6.15 -0.41
C THR A 201 0.83 6.83 -0.03
N HIS A 202 -0.29 6.30 -0.52
CA HIS A 202 -1.64 6.79 -0.20
C HIS A 202 -2.05 6.57 1.27
N LEU A 203 -1.38 5.68 2.01
CA LEU A 203 -1.65 5.43 3.43
C LEU A 203 -1.25 6.60 4.32
N ILE A 204 -0.28 7.41 3.89
CA ILE A 204 0.35 8.45 4.70
C ILE A 204 -0.58 9.64 4.83
N GLN A 205 -1.00 10.20 3.69
CA GLN A 205 -1.74 11.46 3.60
C GLN A 205 -2.91 11.38 2.60
N GLY A 206 -3.31 10.17 2.21
CA GLY A 206 -4.28 9.99 1.14
C GLY A 206 -3.73 10.48 -0.20
N PHE A 207 -4.63 10.72 -1.15
CA PHE A 207 -4.28 11.24 -2.47
C PHE A 207 -5.27 12.32 -2.90
N ARG A 208 -4.80 13.24 -3.73
CA ARG A 208 -5.64 14.22 -4.44
C ARG A 208 -5.88 13.73 -5.87
N ASN A 209 -6.83 14.35 -6.57
CA ASN A 209 -7.09 14.07 -7.99
C ASN A 209 -5.79 14.06 -8.81
N ARG A 210 -4.96 15.11 -8.69
CA ARG A 210 -3.71 15.22 -9.46
C ARG A 210 -2.70 14.11 -9.17
N ASP A 211 -2.70 13.57 -7.95
CA ASP A 211 -1.71 12.58 -7.52
C ASP A 211 -2.07 11.22 -8.14
N LEU A 212 -3.33 10.77 -7.97
CA LEU A 212 -3.81 9.52 -8.55
C LEU A 212 -3.84 9.59 -10.09
N ARG A 213 -4.15 10.76 -10.66
CA ARG A 213 -4.21 10.97 -12.12
C ARG A 213 -2.88 10.72 -12.81
N ARG A 214 -1.77 11.15 -12.19
CA ARG A 214 -0.42 10.90 -12.70
C ARG A 214 -0.17 9.39 -12.79
N HIS A 215 -0.39 8.67 -11.70
CA HIS A 215 -0.21 7.22 -11.68
C HIS A 215 -1.07 6.48 -12.69
N VAL A 216 -2.36 6.85 -12.81
CA VAL A 216 -3.25 6.20 -13.80
C VAL A 216 -2.82 6.50 -15.23
N ALA A 217 -2.38 7.73 -15.54
CA ALA A 217 -1.86 8.06 -16.87
C ALA A 217 -0.59 7.27 -17.21
N ASP A 218 0.35 7.20 -16.26
CA ASP A 218 1.61 6.45 -16.41
C ASP A 218 1.32 4.95 -16.66
N LEU A 219 0.42 4.37 -15.89
CA LEU A 219 0.02 2.96 -16.02
C LEU A 219 -0.71 2.64 -17.34
N LEU A 220 -1.38 3.63 -17.92
CA LEU A 220 -2.01 3.51 -19.23
C LEU A 220 -1.01 3.69 -20.39
N GLY A 221 0.23 4.10 -20.12
CA GLY A 221 1.19 4.49 -21.15
C GLY A 221 0.69 5.68 -21.99
N ALA A 222 -0.21 6.48 -21.44
CA ALA A 222 -0.87 7.57 -22.14
C ALA A 222 -0.32 8.93 -21.66
N ASP A 223 -0.28 9.91 -22.56
CA ASP A 223 0.00 11.30 -22.17
C ASP A 223 -0.99 11.73 -21.06
N PRO A 224 -0.52 12.35 -19.96
CA PRO A 224 -1.37 12.98 -18.95
C PRO A 224 -2.49 13.90 -19.49
N ALA A 225 -2.38 14.39 -20.73
CA ALA A 225 -3.45 15.11 -21.43
C ALA A 225 -4.63 14.20 -21.83
N ALA A 226 -4.37 12.94 -22.23
CA ALA A 226 -5.39 11.98 -22.64
C ALA A 226 -6.26 11.49 -21.45
N TYR A 227 -5.65 11.42 -20.26
CA TYR A 227 -6.36 11.15 -19.01
C TYR A 227 -6.55 12.44 -18.18
N SER A 228 -7.57 13.20 -18.57
CA SER A 228 -7.85 14.53 -18.04
C SER A 228 -8.29 14.55 -16.57
N ALA A 229 -8.19 15.72 -15.93
CA ALA A 229 -8.67 15.93 -14.57
C ALA A 229 -10.17 15.63 -14.41
N ALA A 230 -10.97 15.89 -15.45
CA ALA A 230 -12.40 15.57 -15.47
C ALA A 230 -12.66 14.05 -15.46
N LYS A 231 -11.89 13.27 -16.24
CA LYS A 231 -11.96 11.79 -16.21
C LYS A 231 -11.61 11.25 -14.82
N MET A 232 -10.57 11.80 -14.18
CA MET A 232 -10.23 11.41 -12.81
C MET A 232 -11.32 11.83 -11.81
N THR A 233 -11.91 13.02 -11.92
CA THR A 233 -13.05 13.43 -11.08
C THR A 233 -14.24 12.47 -11.20
N TYR A 234 -14.52 12.02 -12.42
CA TYR A 234 -15.55 11.01 -12.67
C TYR A 234 -15.23 9.67 -12.01
N ASP A 235 -13.99 9.19 -12.08
CA ASP A 235 -13.59 7.94 -11.42
C ASP A 235 -13.59 8.07 -9.89
N LEU A 236 -13.13 9.19 -9.33
CA LEU A 236 -13.23 9.46 -7.88
C LEU A 236 -14.68 9.47 -7.42
N ARG A 237 -15.60 10.04 -8.22
CA ARG A 237 -17.04 9.99 -7.94
C ARG A 237 -17.54 8.55 -7.91
N ARG A 238 -17.20 7.72 -8.91
CA ARG A 238 -17.58 6.30 -8.95
C ARG A 238 -17.08 5.54 -7.72
N LEU A 239 -15.80 5.68 -7.40
CA LEU A 239 -15.18 5.05 -6.24
C LEU A 239 -15.86 5.47 -4.93
N ARG A 240 -16.19 6.76 -4.78
CA ARG A 240 -16.87 7.27 -3.58
C ARG A 240 -18.28 6.73 -3.45
N LEU A 241 -19.05 6.75 -4.54
CA LEU A 241 -20.44 6.24 -4.53
C LEU A 241 -20.50 4.73 -4.29
N LYS A 242 -19.44 4.00 -4.58
CA LYS A 242 -19.30 2.57 -4.24
C LYS A 242 -18.67 2.32 -2.87
N GLY A 243 -18.44 3.34 -2.05
CA GLY A 243 -17.88 3.21 -0.71
C GLY A 243 -16.43 2.70 -0.66
N LEU A 244 -15.70 2.78 -1.78
CA LEU A 244 -14.32 2.30 -1.88
C LEU A 244 -13.33 3.36 -1.38
N ILE A 245 -13.71 4.63 -1.51
CA ILE A 245 -12.94 5.76 -0.99
C ILE A 245 -13.89 6.72 -0.26
N TYR A 246 -13.33 7.49 0.66
CA TYR A 246 -14.01 8.61 1.28
C TYR A 246 -13.18 9.88 1.20
N ARG A 247 -13.85 11.01 1.25
CA ARG A 247 -13.24 12.35 1.27
C ARG A 247 -13.63 13.01 2.57
N PRO A 248 -12.68 13.26 3.50
CA PRO A 248 -13.01 13.99 4.72
C PRO A 248 -13.53 15.40 4.41
N PRO A 249 -14.34 16.00 5.31
CA PRO A 249 -14.78 17.39 5.17
C PRO A 249 -13.61 18.37 5.03
N HIS A 250 -13.83 19.47 4.33
CA HIS A 250 -12.88 20.59 4.18
C HIS A 250 -11.50 20.25 3.60
N THR A 251 -11.32 19.07 3.00
CA THR A 251 -10.09 18.69 2.30
C THR A 251 -10.40 18.26 0.87
N HIS A 252 -9.39 18.29 -0.02
CA HIS A 252 -9.45 17.69 -1.36
C HIS A 252 -8.76 16.32 -1.41
N ARG A 253 -8.45 15.74 -0.24
CA ARG A 253 -7.81 14.44 -0.10
C ARG A 253 -8.84 13.33 -0.01
N TYR A 254 -8.52 12.21 -0.64
CA TYR A 254 -9.28 10.98 -0.61
C TYR A 254 -8.45 9.91 0.11
N PHE A 255 -9.16 9.03 0.81
CA PHE A 255 -8.58 7.88 1.49
C PHE A 255 -9.36 6.64 1.08
N LEU A 256 -8.66 5.52 0.89
CA LEU A 256 -9.32 4.24 0.69
C LEU A 256 -10.00 3.80 1.99
N THR A 257 -11.17 3.19 1.84
CA THR A 257 -11.79 2.43 2.92
C THR A 257 -11.12 1.05 3.04
N PRO A 258 -11.27 0.33 4.16
CA PRO A 258 -10.81 -1.06 4.26
C PRO A 258 -11.37 -1.95 3.14
N HIS A 259 -12.63 -1.72 2.74
CA HIS A 259 -13.25 -2.41 1.62
C HIS A 259 -12.60 -2.03 0.28
N GLY A 260 -12.35 -0.75 0.04
CA GLY A 260 -11.64 -0.28 -1.16
C GLY A 260 -10.24 -0.90 -1.30
N TRP A 261 -9.50 -1.03 -0.19
CA TRP A 261 -8.22 -1.73 -0.18
C TRP A 261 -8.34 -3.20 -0.58
N LYS A 262 -9.32 -3.93 -0.01
CA LYS A 262 -9.58 -5.34 -0.39
C LYS A 262 -9.84 -5.47 -1.87
N VAL A 263 -10.75 -4.65 -2.40
CA VAL A 263 -11.15 -4.69 -3.81
C VAL A 263 -9.98 -4.35 -4.72
N ALA A 264 -9.28 -3.23 -4.48
CA ALA A 264 -8.14 -2.83 -5.29
C ALA A 264 -7.04 -3.90 -5.29
N ARG A 265 -6.77 -4.50 -4.13
CA ARG A 265 -5.79 -5.58 -3.99
C ARG A 265 -6.23 -6.84 -4.74
N LEU A 266 -7.47 -7.28 -4.55
CA LEU A 266 -8.01 -8.47 -5.20
C LEU A 266 -7.95 -8.33 -6.73
N MET A 267 -8.49 -7.23 -7.27
CA MET A 267 -8.52 -7.01 -8.71
C MET A 267 -7.11 -6.97 -9.30
N THR A 268 -6.17 -6.29 -8.63
CA THR A 268 -4.79 -6.23 -9.09
C THR A 268 -4.08 -7.58 -9.02
N ARG A 269 -4.34 -8.38 -7.98
CA ARG A 269 -3.77 -9.74 -7.83
C ARG A 269 -4.32 -10.70 -8.87
N LEU A 270 -5.63 -10.67 -9.12
CA LEU A 270 -6.28 -11.51 -10.14
C LEU A 270 -5.66 -11.23 -11.51
N GLU A 271 -5.54 -9.95 -11.88
CA GLU A 271 -4.93 -9.58 -13.15
C GLU A 271 -3.48 -10.06 -13.27
N ALA A 272 -2.65 -9.75 -12.27
CA ALA A 272 -1.23 -10.02 -12.35
C ALA A 272 -0.85 -11.51 -12.23
N ARG A 273 -1.60 -12.30 -11.43
CA ARG A 273 -1.25 -13.69 -11.11
C ARG A 273 -2.13 -14.74 -11.76
N VAL A 274 -3.32 -14.38 -12.22
CA VAL A 274 -4.25 -15.32 -12.85
C VAL A 274 -4.39 -15.00 -14.33
N PHE A 275 -4.94 -13.83 -14.67
CA PHE A 275 -5.30 -13.52 -16.05
C PHE A 275 -4.08 -13.27 -16.94
N ARG A 276 -3.14 -12.41 -16.54
CA ARG A 276 -1.97 -12.12 -17.37
C ARG A 276 -1.11 -13.37 -17.66
N PRO A 277 -0.80 -14.24 -16.68
CA PRO A 277 -0.10 -15.49 -16.97
C PRO A 277 -0.93 -16.48 -17.80
N ALA A 278 -2.23 -16.61 -17.55
CA ALA A 278 -3.10 -17.49 -18.32
C ALA A 278 -3.22 -17.05 -19.78
N LEU A 279 -3.48 -15.76 -20.04
CA LEU A 279 -3.54 -15.20 -21.39
C LEU A 279 -2.20 -15.36 -22.12
N ALA A 280 -1.08 -15.07 -21.46
CA ALA A 280 0.24 -15.31 -22.03
C ALA A 280 0.51 -16.79 -22.34
N ALA A 281 -0.12 -17.70 -21.61
CA ALA A 281 -0.04 -19.14 -21.84
C ALA A 281 -0.97 -19.62 -22.97
N PHE A 282 -2.09 -18.92 -23.22
CA PHE A 282 -2.99 -19.21 -24.34
C PHE A 282 -2.48 -18.62 -25.66
N ASP A 283 -1.87 -17.44 -25.63
CA ASP A 283 -1.29 -16.78 -26.82
C ASP A 283 0.01 -17.47 -27.29
N ARG A 284 0.71 -18.15 -26.39
CA ARG A 284 1.82 -19.04 -26.75
C ARG A 284 1.25 -20.43 -27.00
N CYS A 285 1.76 -21.13 -28.00
CA CYS A 285 1.35 -22.51 -28.29
C CYS A 285 1.23 -23.33 -26.98
N PRO A 286 0.11 -24.06 -26.72
CA PRO A 286 -0.24 -24.65 -25.42
C PRO A 286 0.84 -25.56 -24.78
N ALA A 287 1.86 -25.96 -25.53
CA ALA A 287 3.07 -26.62 -25.06
C ALA A 287 4.03 -25.73 -24.21
N ALA A 288 3.76 -24.43 -24.03
CA ALA A 288 4.68 -23.48 -23.39
C ALA A 288 4.50 -23.27 -21.87
N LEU A 289 3.46 -23.84 -21.25
CA LEU A 289 3.36 -23.85 -19.78
C LEU A 289 4.35 -24.86 -19.21
N PRO A 290 5.09 -24.52 -18.13
CA PRO A 290 5.90 -25.50 -17.43
C PRO A 290 5.03 -26.72 -17.05
N PRO A 291 5.47 -27.97 -17.29
CA PRO A 291 4.63 -29.17 -17.12
C PRO A 291 3.98 -29.27 -15.73
N LYS A 292 4.69 -28.82 -14.69
CA LYS A 292 4.17 -28.77 -13.31
C LYS A 292 3.00 -27.80 -13.14
N LEU A 293 3.02 -26.65 -13.81
CA LEU A 293 1.93 -25.66 -13.73
C LEU A 293 0.72 -26.15 -14.53
N SER A 294 0.93 -26.73 -15.71
CA SER A 294 -0.15 -27.34 -16.49
C SER A 294 -0.87 -28.45 -15.71
N ALA A 295 -0.13 -29.38 -15.12
CA ALA A 295 -0.70 -30.46 -14.29
C ALA A 295 -1.42 -29.92 -13.04
N ALA A 296 -0.92 -28.84 -12.42
CA ALA A 296 -1.58 -28.22 -11.29
C ALA A 296 -2.91 -27.56 -11.69
N LEU A 297 -2.94 -26.83 -12.81
CA LEU A 297 -4.16 -26.21 -13.34
C LEU A 297 -5.20 -27.28 -13.69
N GLN A 298 -4.81 -28.37 -14.34
CA GLN A 298 -5.71 -29.50 -14.62
C GLN A 298 -6.31 -30.12 -13.35
N ARG A 299 -5.52 -30.29 -12.28
CA ARG A 299 -6.04 -30.76 -10.99
C ARG A 299 -7.04 -29.79 -10.39
N VAL A 300 -6.76 -28.49 -10.45
CA VAL A 300 -7.71 -27.46 -9.98
C VAL A 300 -9.01 -27.54 -10.77
N ASP A 301 -8.93 -27.66 -12.10
CA ASP A 301 -10.09 -27.79 -13.00
C ASP A 301 -10.93 -29.02 -12.63
N THR A 302 -10.29 -30.18 -12.45
CA THR A 302 -10.96 -31.41 -12.02
C THR A 302 -11.68 -31.24 -10.66
N HIS A 303 -11.07 -30.53 -9.72
CA HIS A 303 -11.70 -30.26 -8.42
C HIS A 303 -12.83 -29.23 -8.50
N LEU A 304 -12.72 -28.23 -9.39
CA LEU A 304 -13.80 -27.27 -9.66
C LEU A 304 -14.99 -27.97 -10.31
N ASP A 305 -14.76 -28.84 -11.30
CA ASP A 305 -15.80 -29.65 -11.93
C ASP A 305 -16.51 -30.53 -10.90
N ALA A 306 -15.75 -31.18 -10.00
CA ALA A 306 -16.33 -31.95 -8.91
C ALA A 306 -17.20 -31.08 -7.99
N LEU A 307 -16.76 -29.87 -7.64
CA LEU A 307 -17.54 -28.93 -6.83
C LEU A 307 -18.83 -28.47 -7.55
N ILE A 308 -18.74 -28.15 -8.84
CA ILE A 308 -19.88 -27.73 -9.67
C ILE A 308 -20.88 -28.88 -9.79
N ASN A 309 -20.41 -30.08 -10.14
CA ASN A 309 -21.24 -31.27 -10.26
C ASN A 309 -21.94 -31.65 -8.95
N ASN A 310 -21.27 -31.45 -7.80
CA ASN A 310 -21.86 -31.66 -6.48
C ASN A 310 -22.82 -30.54 -6.04
N ALA A 311 -22.71 -29.33 -6.62
CA ALA A 311 -23.56 -28.19 -6.30
C ALA A 311 -24.87 -28.16 -7.11
N VAL A 312 -24.93 -28.86 -8.24
CA VAL A 312 -26.18 -29.07 -9.00
C VAL A 312 -26.96 -30.20 -8.34
N PRO A 313 -28.12 -29.96 -7.70
CA PRO A 313 -28.93 -31.04 -7.17
C PRO A 313 -29.39 -31.90 -8.35
N SER A 314 -29.02 -33.18 -8.33
CA SER A 314 -29.52 -34.16 -9.29
C SER A 314 -31.05 -34.11 -9.29
N THR A 315 -31.64 -33.58 -10.36
CA THR A 315 -33.07 -33.69 -10.61
C THR A 315 -33.39 -35.17 -10.67
N LYS A 316 -33.95 -35.72 -9.58
CA LYS A 316 -34.55 -37.05 -9.63
C LYS A 316 -35.70 -36.97 -10.62
N ALA A 317 -35.53 -37.54 -11.80
CA ALA A 317 -36.64 -37.86 -12.68
C ALA A 317 -37.57 -38.81 -11.92
N ALA A 318 -38.83 -38.38 -11.76
CA ALA A 318 -39.93 -39.20 -11.27
C ALA A 318 -40.66 -39.82 -12.47
#